data_AF-A0A2M7HC09-F1
#
_entry.id   AF-A0A2M7HC09-F1
#
_cell.length_a   1.000
_cell.length_b   1.000
_cell.length_c   1.000
_cell.angle_alpha   90.00
_cell.angle_beta   90.00
_cell.angle_gamma   90.00
#
_symmetry.space_group_name_H-M   'P 1'
#
loop_
_entity.id
_entity.type
_entity.pdbx_description
1 polymer ?
#
loop_
_entity_poly.entity_id
_entity_poly.type
_entity_poly.pdbx_seq_one_letter_code
_entity_poly.pdbx_strand_id
1 'polypeptide(L)'
;MSSPDREESIATIKKTQENIAVVIGTIFALTMCVYFFTYAMLVDKGLSGGLWTMGISSVLMLLILIKLKAVSFFLTRLLLGRRADLRDTFTKLSAADL
;
A
#
# COMPACT_ATOMS: atom_id res chain seq x y z
N MET A 1 25.26 -17.84 5.48
CA MET A 1 24.31 -17.06 6.31
C MET A 1 23.80 -17.99 7.39
N SER A 2 24.11 -17.66 8.62
CA SER A 2 23.66 -18.36 9.83
C SER A 2 22.13 -18.29 9.91
N SER A 3 21.46 -19.34 10.35
CA SER A 3 20.01 -19.36 10.57
C SER A 3 19.44 -18.12 11.29
N PRO A 4 20.07 -17.54 12.33
CA PRO A 4 19.58 -16.32 12.99
C PRO A 4 19.53 -15.08 12.08
N ASP A 5 20.49 -14.89 11.17
CA ASP A 5 20.52 -13.72 10.27
C ASP A 5 19.33 -13.71 9.30
N ARG A 6 18.82 -14.90 8.96
CA ARG A 6 17.67 -15.08 8.07
C ARG A 6 16.36 -14.76 8.77
N GLU A 7 16.21 -15.17 10.03
CA GLU A 7 15.01 -14.89 10.83
C GLU A 7 14.86 -13.40 11.12
N GLU A 8 15.96 -12.71 11.46
CA GLU A 8 15.97 -11.26 11.69
C GLU A 8 15.63 -10.47 10.42
N SER A 9 16.14 -10.92 9.26
CA SER A 9 15.81 -10.35 7.96
C SER A 9 14.31 -10.50 7.64
N ILE A 10 13.70 -11.66 7.91
CA ILE A 10 12.28 -11.91 7.69
C ILE A 10 11.40 -11.04 8.60
N ALA A 11 11.78 -10.92 9.87
CA ALA A 11 11.07 -10.08 10.84
C ALA A 11 11.06 -8.60 10.40
N THR A 12 12.18 -8.12 9.88
CA THR A 12 12.30 -6.75 9.36
C THR A 12 11.43 -6.54 8.12
N ILE A 13 11.37 -7.51 7.21
CA ILE A 13 10.51 -7.46 6.01
C ILE A 13 9.03 -7.41 6.42
N LYS A 14 8.58 -8.29 7.33
CA LYS A 14 7.19 -8.32 7.84
C LYS A 14 6.81 -6.99 8.49
N LYS A 15 7.64 -6.48 9.39
CA LYS A 15 7.40 -5.20 10.07
C LYS A 15 7.30 -4.04 9.08
N THR A 16 8.14 -4.03 8.05
CA THR A 16 8.10 -3.02 7.00
C THR A 16 6.82 -3.11 6.17
N GLN A 17 6.40 -4.32 5.80
CA GLN A 17 5.15 -4.55 5.06
C GLN A 17 3.92 -4.11 5.85
N GLU A 18 3.85 -4.44 7.14
CA GLU A 18 2.78 -3.97 8.02
C GLU A 18 2.76 -2.45 8.13
N ASN A 19 3.92 -1.82 8.32
CA ASN A 19 3.98 -0.36 8.43
C ASN A 19 3.54 0.32 7.12
N ILE A 20 3.92 -0.23 5.96
CA ILE A 20 3.45 0.25 4.65
C ILE A 20 1.92 0.07 4.51
N ALA A 21 1.37 -1.07 4.93
CA ALA A 21 -0.07 -1.30 4.94
C ALA A 21 -0.81 -0.25 5.80
N VAL A 22 -0.31 0.04 7.00
CA VAL A 22 -0.87 1.05 7.90
C VAL A 22 -0.79 2.45 7.29
N VAL A 23 0.35 2.82 6.69
CA VAL A 23 0.54 4.12 6.03
C VAL A 23 -0.43 4.29 4.86
N ILE A 24 -0.56 3.28 3.98
CA ILE A 24 -1.52 3.31 2.86
C ILE A 24 -2.95 3.48 3.37
N GLY A 25 -3.34 2.68 4.36
CA GLY A 25 -4.66 2.77 4.98
C GLY A 25 -4.95 4.16 5.55
N THR A 26 -3.97 4.74 6.23
CA THR A 26 -4.07 6.09 6.81
C THR A 26 -4.23 7.17 5.74
N ILE A 27 -3.41 7.13 4.68
CA ILE A 27 -3.47 8.08 3.56
C ILE A 27 -4.85 7.99 2.87
N PHE A 28 -5.36 6.78 2.65
CA PHE A 28 -6.65 6.60 2.00
C PHE A 28 -7.83 7.06 2.87
N ALA A 29 -7.80 6.79 4.18
CA ALA A 29 -8.80 7.31 5.10
C ALA A 29 -8.82 8.85 5.08
N LEU A 30 -7.65 9.49 5.13
CA LEU A 30 -7.55 10.94 5.06
C LEU A 30 -8.02 11.49 3.70
N THR A 31 -7.70 10.81 2.61
CA THR A 31 -8.16 11.18 1.26
C THR A 31 -9.67 11.07 1.13
N MET A 32 -10.30 10.01 1.68
CA MET A 32 -11.75 9.88 1.72
C MET A 32 -12.42 11.02 2.51
N CYS A 33 -11.84 11.42 3.65
CA CYS A 33 -12.34 12.58 4.39
C CYS A 33 -12.31 13.85 3.52
N VAL A 34 -11.19 14.10 2.83
CA VAL A 34 -11.08 15.26 1.91
C VAL A 34 -12.11 15.18 0.80
N TYR A 35 -12.33 14.00 0.20
CA TYR A 35 -13.34 13.81 -0.83
C TYR A 35 -14.74 14.09 -0.32
N PHE A 36 -15.08 13.66 0.91
CA PHE A 36 -16.38 13.93 1.51
C PHE A 36 -16.65 15.43 1.63
N PHE A 37 -15.68 16.21 2.13
CA PHE A 37 -15.83 17.67 2.23
C PHE A 37 -15.84 18.37 0.87
N THR A 38 -15.05 17.88 -0.08
CA THR A 38 -14.94 18.50 -1.41
C THR A 38 -16.13 18.14 -2.31
N TYR A 39 -16.79 17.00 -2.08
CA TYR A 39 -17.95 16.55 -2.84
C TYR A 39 -19.10 17.56 -2.75
N ALA A 40 -19.44 18.03 -1.55
CA ALA A 40 -20.50 19.03 -1.36
C ALA A 40 -20.21 20.31 -2.18
N MET A 41 -18.97 20.79 -2.13
CA MET A 41 -18.53 21.98 -2.89
C MET A 41 -18.54 21.76 -4.41
N LEU A 42 -18.16 20.58 -4.88
CA LEU A 42 -18.13 20.23 -6.31
C LEU A 42 -19.53 20.08 -6.90
N VAL A 43 -20.47 19.52 -6.12
CA VAL A 43 -21.88 19.41 -6.49
C VAL A 43 -22.48 20.80 -6.67
N ASP A 44 -22.25 21.71 -5.73
CA ASP A 44 -22.75 23.10 -5.81
C ASP A 44 -22.21 23.85 -7.04
N LYS A 45 -21.00 23.52 -7.49
CA LYS A 45 -20.36 24.12 -8.67
C LYS A 45 -20.71 23.42 -9.99
N GLY A 46 -21.51 22.35 -9.98
CA GLY A 46 -21.94 21.63 -11.19
C GLY A 46 -20.81 20.93 -11.96
N LEU A 47 -19.62 20.78 -11.35
CA LEU A 47 -18.44 20.21 -11.99
C LEU A 47 -18.50 18.68 -12.01
N SER A 48 -19.36 18.16 -12.88
CA SER A 48 -19.66 16.73 -13.01
C SER A 48 -18.42 15.87 -13.29
N GLY A 49 -17.42 16.41 -14.00
CA GLY A 49 -16.15 15.70 -14.26
C GLY A 49 -15.34 15.43 -12.98
N GLY A 50 -15.34 16.34 -12.01
CA GLY A 50 -14.65 16.16 -10.73
C GLY A 50 -15.33 15.11 -9.83
N LEU A 51 -16.64 14.96 -9.95
CA LEU A 51 -17.40 13.94 -9.22
C LEU A 51 -17.12 12.53 -9.76
N TRP A 52 -17.03 12.39 -11.09
CA TRP A 52 -16.67 11.12 -11.72
C TRP A 52 -15.24 10.68 -11.37
N THR A 53 -14.27 11.61 -11.35
CA THR A 53 -12.90 11.27 -10.97
C THR A 53 -12.81 10.86 -9.51
N MET A 54 -13.52 11.53 -8.59
CA MET A 54 -13.62 11.11 -7.18
C MET A 54 -14.26 9.74 -7.01
N GLY A 55 -15.32 9.44 -7.76
CA GLY A 55 -15.98 8.14 -7.72
C GLY A 55 -15.05 7.02 -8.17
N ILE A 56 -14.41 7.18 -9.34
CA ILE A 56 -13.49 6.18 -9.89
C ILE A 56 -12.26 5.98 -8.99
N SER A 57 -11.66 7.07 -8.50
CA SER A 57 -10.49 6.98 -7.62
C SER A 57 -10.83 6.34 -6.27
N SER A 58 -12.02 6.58 -5.71
CA SER A 58 -12.50 5.93 -4.48
C SER A 58 -12.66 4.42 -4.65
N VAL A 59 -13.23 3.97 -5.77
CA VAL A 59 -13.34 2.53 -6.10
C VAL A 59 -11.96 1.90 -6.25
N LEU A 60 -11.04 2.58 -6.94
CA LEU A 60 -9.64 2.15 -7.06
C LEU A 60 -8.94 2.03 -5.69
N MET A 61 -9.13 3.01 -4.79
CA MET A 61 -8.59 2.95 -3.43
C MET A 61 -9.15 1.76 -2.66
N LEU A 62 -10.45 1.47 -2.79
CA LEU A 62 -11.07 0.30 -2.18
C LEU A 62 -10.48 -1.01 -2.71
N LEU A 63 -10.27 -1.13 -4.03
CA LEU A 63 -9.62 -2.29 -4.63
C LEU A 63 -8.18 -2.47 -4.13
N ILE A 64 -7.44 -1.37 -3.95
CA ILE A 64 -6.09 -1.39 -3.38
C ILE A 64 -6.13 -1.83 -1.90
N LEU A 65 -7.12 -1.41 -1.10
CA LEU A 65 -7.31 -1.88 0.28
C LEU A 65 -7.65 -3.37 0.34
N ILE A 66 -8.49 -3.87 -0.57
CA ILE A 66 -8.80 -5.31 -0.65
C ILE A 66 -7.54 -6.12 -0.98
N LYS A 67 -6.66 -5.56 -1.81
CA LYS A 67 -5.38 -6.16 -2.21
C LYS A 67 -4.20 -5.62 -1.40
N LEU A 68 -4.43 -5.07 -0.20
CA LEU A 68 -3.40 -4.39 0.59
C LEU A 68 -2.19 -5.30 0.85
N LYS A 69 -2.40 -6.58 1.17
CA LYS A 69 -1.31 -7.54 1.35
C LYS A 69 -0.40 -7.63 0.12
N ALA A 70 -0.99 -7.78 -1.07
CA ALA A 70 -0.24 -7.91 -2.32
C ALA A 70 0.43 -6.60 -2.73
N VAL A 71 -0.26 -5.46 -2.53
CA VAL A 71 0.25 -4.13 -2.85
C VAL A 71 1.38 -3.75 -1.89
N SER A 72 1.23 -3.97 -0.59
CA SER A 72 2.29 -3.78 0.40
C SER A 72 3.46 -4.71 0.15
N PHE A 73 3.24 -5.96 -0.26
CA PHE A 73 4.33 -6.86 -0.65
C PHE A 73 5.08 -6.35 -1.90
N PHE A 74 4.35 -5.89 -2.91
CA PHE A 74 4.95 -5.32 -4.12
C PHE A 74 5.74 -4.03 -3.82
N LEU A 75 5.20 -3.16 -2.98
CA LEU A 75 5.88 -1.94 -2.52
C LEU A 75 7.11 -2.26 -1.68
N THR A 76 7.02 -3.18 -0.71
CA THR A 76 8.18 -3.64 0.07
C THR A 76 9.23 -4.25 -0.85
N ARG A 77 8.84 -5.05 -1.85
CA ARG A 77 9.75 -5.60 -2.86
C ARG A 77 10.39 -4.52 -3.72
N LEU A 78 9.64 -3.48 -4.10
CA LEU A 78 10.17 -2.35 -4.89
C LEU A 78 11.14 -1.49 -4.07
N LEU A 79 10.84 -1.27 -2.79
CA LEU A 79 11.65 -0.45 -1.88
C LEU A 79 12.90 -1.19 -1.37
N LEU A 80 12.76 -2.43 -0.91
CA LEU A 80 13.86 -3.25 -0.36
C LEU A 80 14.63 -4.02 -1.44
N GLY A 81 14.02 -4.36 -2.58
CA GLY A 81 14.71 -5.06 -3.68
C GLY A 81 15.84 -4.25 -4.33
N ARG A 82 15.89 -2.95 -4.04
CA ARG A 82 16.98 -2.04 -4.44
C ARG A 82 18.21 -2.14 -3.52
N ARG A 83 18.11 -2.81 -2.36
CA ARG A 83 19.25 -3.11 -1.47
C ARG A 83 19.80 -4.51 -1.78
N ALA A 84 21.08 -4.60 -2.13
CA ALA A 84 21.72 -5.84 -2.57
C ALA A 84 21.69 -6.97 -1.51
N ASP A 85 21.76 -6.62 -0.22
CA ASP A 85 21.79 -7.56 0.91
C ASP A 85 20.51 -8.38 1.10
N LEU A 86 19.34 -7.79 0.80
CA LEU A 86 18.03 -8.41 1.01
C LEU A 86 17.50 -9.11 -0.24
N ARG A 87 18.20 -8.94 -1.36
CA ARG A 87 17.81 -9.46 -2.68
C ARG A 87 17.86 -10.99 -2.71
N ASP A 88 18.86 -11.59 -2.06
CA ASP A 88 19.03 -13.04 -1.93
C ASP A 88 17.93 -13.69 -1.06
N THR A 89 17.52 -13.00 0.01
CA THR A 89 16.45 -13.43 0.90
C THR A 89 15.08 -13.32 0.22
N PHE A 90 14.86 -12.28 -0.58
CA PHE A 90 13.64 -12.12 -1.40
C PHE A 90 13.50 -13.15 -2.53
N THR A 91 14.60 -13.66 -3.11
CA THR A 91 14.54 -14.75 -4.10
C THR A 91 14.11 -16.09 -3.51
N LYS A 92 14.27 -16.28 -2.19
CA LYS A 92 13.83 -17.49 -1.46
C LYS A 92 12.49 -17.35 -0.75
N LEU A 93 11.88 -16.16 -0.74
CA LEU A 93 10.58 -15.88 -0.14
C LEU A 93 9.59 -15.49 -1.23
N SER A 94 8.67 -16.41 -1.52
CA SER A 94 7.55 -16.16 -2.41
C SER A 94 6.45 -15.40 -1.67
N ALA A 95 5.64 -14.62 -2.40
CA ALA A 95 4.45 -13.95 -1.87
C ALA A 95 3.42 -14.92 -1.23
N ALA A 96 3.63 -16.23 -1.40
CA ALA A 96 2.83 -17.30 -0.80
C ALA A 96 3.23 -17.64 0.65
N ASP A 97 4.42 -17.24 1.12
CA ASP A 97 4.93 -17.53 2.47
C ASP A 97 4.64 -16.40 3.50
N LEU A 98 3.89 -15.35 3.09
CA LEU A 98 3.57 -14.13 3.87
C LEU A 98 2.09 -13.74 3.75
#